data_AF-A0A836RYE4-F1
#
_entry.id   AF-A0A836RYE4-F1
#
_cell.length_a   1.000
_cell.length_b   1.000
_cell.length_c   1.000
_cell.angle_alpha   90.00
_cell.angle_beta   90.00
_cell.angle_gamma   90.00
#
_symmetry.space_group_name_H-M   'P 1'
#
loop_
_entity.id
_entity.type
_entity.pdbx_description
1 polymer ?
#
loop_
_entity_poly.entity_id
_entity_poly.type
_entity_poly.pdbx_seq_one_letter_code
_entity_poly.pdbx_strand_id
1 'polypeptide(L)' 'DTMELAEKLFEAYGILVNPGECFLLPGTLRIGLGTDPARFPKAARELLEALQSLRGEAASN' A
#
# COMPACT_ATOMS: atom_id res chain seq x y z
N ASP A 1 -3.44 -9.62 7.49
CA ASP A 1 -3.56 -10.04 6.07
C ASP A 1 -3.47 -8.79 5.16
N THR A 2 -3.82 -8.85 3.86
CA THR A 2 -3.74 -7.68 2.96
C THR A 2 -4.73 -6.54 3.28
N MET A 3 -5.84 -6.82 3.96
CA MET A 3 -6.75 -5.83 4.55
C MET A 3 -6.04 -5.02 5.64
N GLU A 4 -5.46 -5.71 6.63
CA GLU A 4 -4.72 -5.07 7.73
C GLU A 4 -3.51 -4.26 7.21
N LEU A 5 -2.85 -4.76 6.16
CA LEU A 5 -1.78 -4.01 5.49
C LEU A 5 -2.31 -2.71 4.86
N ALA A 6 -3.46 -2.77 4.18
CA ALA A 6 -4.07 -1.58 3.58
C ALA A 6 -4.50 -0.55 4.65
N GLU A 7 -5.03 -1.01 5.78
CA GLU A 7 -5.35 -0.15 6.94
C GLU A 7 -4.10 0.54 7.49
N LYS A 8 -3.01 -0.21 7.73
CA LYS A 8 -1.74 0.36 8.21
C LYS A 8 -1.13 1.36 7.24
N LEU A 9 -1.17 1.09 5.94
CA LEU A 9 -0.70 2.02 4.91
C LEU A 9 -1.49 3.34 4.96
N PHE A 10 -2.79 3.28 5.20
CA PHE A 10 -3.61 4.47 5.33
C PHE A 10 -3.35 5.23 6.63
N GLU A 11 -3.34 4.53 7.77
CA GLU A 11 -3.20 5.15 9.09
C GLU A 11 -1.81 5.75 9.33
N ALA A 12 -0.74 5.02 8.99
CA ALA A 12 0.63 5.45 9.29
C ALA A 12 1.26 6.31 8.19
N TYR A 13 0.85 6.12 6.93
CA TYR A 13 1.50 6.75 5.77
C TYR A 13 0.55 7.60 4.92
N GLY A 14 -0.76 7.63 5.21
CA GLY A 14 -1.74 8.36 4.41
C GLY A 14 -1.94 7.81 3.00
N ILE A 15 -1.55 6.55 2.76
CA ILE A 15 -1.59 5.92 1.43
C ILE A 15 -2.86 5.09 1.31
N LEU A 16 -3.76 5.51 0.42
CA LEU A 16 -4.98 4.77 0.11
C LEU A 16 -4.75 3.76 -1.01
N VAL A 17 -4.94 2.48 -0.71
CA VAL A 17 -4.96 1.36 -1.65
C VAL A 17 -6.22 0.53 -1.44
N ASN A 18 -6.61 -0.29 -2.43
CA ASN A 18 -7.70 -1.25 -2.18
C ASN A 18 -7.11 -2.64 -1.93
N PRO A 19 -7.45 -3.30 -0.82
CA PRO A 19 -7.08 -4.69 -0.59
C PRO A 19 -7.80 -5.62 -1.59
N GLY A 20 -7.10 -6.65 -2.04
CA GLY A 20 -7.58 -7.59 -3.05
C GLY A 20 -8.77 -8.45 -2.60
N GLU A 21 -8.96 -8.56 -1.29
CA GLU A 21 -10.14 -9.17 -0.64
C GLU A 21 -11.45 -8.55 -1.18
N CYS A 22 -11.47 -7.25 -1.48
CA CYS A 22 -12.63 -6.56 -2.05
C CYS A 22 -12.97 -7.03 -3.48
N PHE A 23 -12.07 -7.77 -4.14
CA PHE A 23 -12.19 -8.24 -5.53
C PHE A 23 -12.05 -9.76 -5.67
N LEU A 24 -12.15 -10.51 -4.56
CA LEU A 24 -11.92 -11.97 -4.54
C LEU A 24 -10.51 -12.37 -5.01
N LEU A 25 -9.52 -11.48 -4.81
CA LEU A 25 -8.11 -11.69 -5.13
C LEU A 25 -7.22 -11.46 -3.88
N PRO A 26 -7.38 -12.27 -2.82
CA PRO A 26 -6.64 -12.09 -1.57
C PRO A 26 -5.11 -12.16 -1.79
N GLY A 27 -4.34 -11.44 -0.96
CA GLY A 27 -2.89 -11.34 -1.09
C GLY A 27 -2.40 -10.35 -2.15
N THR A 28 -3.31 -9.56 -2.73
CA THR A 28 -2.97 -8.51 -3.70
C THR A 28 -3.42 -7.12 -3.22
N LEU A 29 -2.81 -6.07 -3.76
CA LEU A 29 -3.24 -4.69 -3.59
C LEU A 29 -3.57 -4.10 -4.96
N ARG A 30 -4.72 -3.42 -5.07
CA ARG A 30 -5.08 -2.62 -6.25
C ARG A 30 -4.71 -1.16 -6.02
N ILE A 31 -3.75 -0.69 -6.79
CA ILE A 31 -3.20 0.67 -6.73
C ILE A 31 -3.83 1.50 -7.85
N GLY A 32 -4.44 2.64 -7.49
CA GLY A 32 -4.89 3.62 -8.48
C GLY A 32 -3.71 4.46 -8.94
N LEU A 33 -3.42 4.49 -10.24
CA LEU A 33 -2.32 5.30 -10.79
C LEU A 33 -2.62 6.81 -10.84
N GLY A 34 -3.86 7.21 -10.50
CA GLY A 34 -4.32 8.59 -10.58
C GLY A 34 -4.41 9.11 -12.01
N THR A 35 -5.12 10.22 -12.20
CA THR A 35 -5.32 10.87 -13.52
C THR A 35 -4.17 11.79 -13.91
N ASP A 36 -3.25 12.12 -12.99
CA ASP A 36 -2.09 12.99 -13.23
C ASP A 36 -0.78 12.17 -13.26
N PRO A 37 -0.23 11.90 -14.45
CA PRO A 37 1.01 11.14 -14.61
C PRO A 37 2.21 11.77 -13.90
N ALA A 38 2.22 13.08 -13.65
CA ALA A 38 3.34 13.75 -12.99
C ALA A 38 3.46 13.37 -11.51
N ARG A 39 2.34 12.98 -10.88
CA ARG A 39 2.30 12.60 -9.45
C ARG A 39 2.61 11.12 -9.22
N PHE A 40 2.42 10.28 -10.24
CA PHE A 40 2.56 8.84 -10.11
C PHE A 40 3.95 8.39 -9.64
N PRO A 41 5.09 8.87 -10.19
CA PRO A 41 6.41 8.41 -9.75
C PRO A 41 6.67 8.65 -8.26
N LYS A 42 6.21 9.79 -7.74
CA LYS A 42 6.33 10.12 -6.31
C LYS A 42 5.47 9.18 -5.46
N ALA A 43 4.20 9.03 -5.80
CA ALA A 43 3.28 8.16 -5.05
C ALA A 43 3.72 6.68 -5.07
N ALA A 44 4.24 6.19 -6.20
CA ALA A 44 4.77 4.83 -6.31
C ALA A 44 6.01 4.63 -5.41
N ARG A 45 6.90 5.63 -5.32
CA ARG A 45 8.06 5.58 -4.42
C ARG A 45 7.62 5.56 -2.95
N GLU A 46 6.73 6.47 -2.56
CA GLU A 46 6.21 6.55 -1.18
C GLU A 46 5.54 5.23 -0.76
N LEU A 47 4.78 4.59 -1.65
CA LEU A 47 4.20 3.28 -1.40
C LEU A 47 5.25 2.18 -1.22
N LEU A 48 6.28 2.12 -2.07
CA LEU A 48 7.34 1.12 -1.95
C LEU A 48 8.13 1.29 -0.66
N GLU A 49 8.44 2.52 -0.27
CA GLU A 49 9.14 2.83 0.99
C GLU A 49 8.30 2.42 2.20
N ALA A 50 7.01 2.75 2.23
CA ALA A 50 6.10 2.34 3.30
C ALA A 50 6.01 0.81 3.43
N LEU A 51 5.89 0.08 2.31
CA LEU A 51 5.88 -1.38 2.30
C LEU A 51 7.20 -1.99 2.83
N GLN A 52 8.34 -1.37 2.51
CA GLN A 52 9.65 -1.82 3.01
C GLN A 52 9.79 -1.60 4.52
N SER A 53 9.35 -0.45 5.03
CA SER A 53 9.36 -0.14 6.47
C SER A 53 8.51 -1.13 7.25
N LEU A 54 7.26 -1.37 6.81
CA LEU A 54 6.36 -2.33 7.45
C LEU A 54 6.90 -3.78 7.42
N ARG A 55 7.63 -4.14 6.36
CA ARG A 55 8.33 -5.44 6.31
C ARG A 55 9.46 -5.54 7.32
N GLY A 56 10.21 -4.46 7.55
CA GLY A 56 11.29 -4.40 8.53
C GLY A 56 10.80 -4.50 9.97
N GLU A 57 9.66 -3.85 10.28
CA GLU A 57 8.99 -3.95 11.58
C GLU A 57 8.52 -5.38 11.87
N ALA A 58 7.95 -6.06 10.86
CA ALA A 58 7.52 -7.45 10.99
C ALA A 58 8.68 -8.45 11.18
N ALA A 59 9.91 -8.10 10.79
CA ALA A 59 11.10 -8.93 10.99
C ALA A 59 11.83 -8.66 12.32
N SER A 60 11.45 -7.59 13.02
CA SER A 60 12.08 -7.15 14.28
C SER A 60 11.24 -7.47 15.52
N ASN A 61 10.03 -8.01 15.34
CA ASN A 61 9.09 -8.48 16.36
C ASN A 61 8.92 -10.00 16.25
#